data_AF-A0A7W1HAZ7-F1
#
_entry.id   AF-A0A7W1HAZ7-F1
#
_cell.length_a   1.000
_cell.length_b   1.000
_cell.length_c   1.000
_cell.angle_alpha   90.00
_cell.angle_beta   90.00
_cell.angle_gamma   90.00
#
_symmetry.space_group_name_H-M   'P 1'
#
loop_
_entity.id
_entity.type
_entity.pdbx_description
1 polymer ?
#
loop_
_entity_poly.entity_id
_entity_poly.type
_entity_poly.pdbx_seq_one_letter_code
_entity_poly.pdbx_strand_id
1 'polypeptide(L)'
;MDTTIRNLDERAYREIKARAALTGKTIGQVLSEAIRAYLAAPDPHSKRGSLRELEPIPYPDEDAELSLRVDEIVYGIEGGPGR
;
A
#
# COMPACT_ATOMS: atom_id res chain seq x y z
N MET A 1 28.08 -9.71 0.36
CA MET A 1 28.08 -8.24 0.42
C MET A 1 27.94 -7.88 1.89
N ASP A 2 28.85 -7.08 2.43
CA ASP A 2 28.85 -6.70 3.85
C ASP A 2 27.98 -5.45 4.02
N THR A 3 26.71 -5.65 4.36
CA THR A 3 25.74 -4.57 4.52
C THR A 3 25.35 -4.47 5.99
N THR A 4 25.78 -3.40 6.64
CA THR A 4 25.42 -3.12 8.04
C THR A 4 24.08 -2.38 8.08
N ILE A 5 23.07 -2.98 8.70
CA ILE A 5 21.78 -2.34 8.97
C ILE A 5 21.81 -1.74 10.38
N ARG A 6 21.48 -0.45 10.50
CA ARG A 6 21.47 0.31 11.76
C ARG A 6 20.04 0.73 12.10
N ASN A 7 19.81 1.14 13.35
CA ASN A 7 18.52 1.64 13.84
C ASN A 7 17.36 0.64 13.69
N LEU A 8 17.63 -0.65 13.96
CA LEU A 8 16.58 -1.65 14.00
C LEU A 8 15.77 -1.50 15.29
N ASP A 9 14.44 -1.53 15.16
CA ASP A 9 13.54 -1.58 16.31
C ASP A 9 13.91 -2.74 17.26
N GLU A 10 13.85 -2.49 18.57
CA GLU A 10 14.32 -3.44 19.58
C GLU A 10 13.49 -4.72 19.58
N ARG A 11 12.18 -4.63 19.34
CA ARG A 11 11.31 -5.78 19.26
C ARG A 11 11.61 -6.59 18.00
N ALA A 12 11.76 -5.92 16.85
CA ALA A 12 12.17 -6.56 15.61
C ALA A 12 13.52 -7.30 15.76
N TYR A 13 14.49 -6.69 16.43
CA TYR A 13 15.77 -7.33 16.72
C TYR A 13 15.62 -8.60 17.56
N ARG A 14 14.79 -8.56 18.63
CA ARG A 14 14.51 -9.73 19.48
C ARG A 14 13.87 -10.88 18.70
N GLU A 15 12.92 -10.57 17.84
CA GLU A 15 12.23 -11.57 17.00
C GLU A 15 13.20 -12.22 16.00
N ILE A 16 14.05 -11.42 15.33
CA ILE A 16 15.08 -11.94 14.41
C ILE A 16 16.10 -12.80 15.17
N LYS A 17 16.52 -12.36 16.36
CA LYS A 17 17.46 -13.12 17.21
C LYS A 17 16.87 -14.47 17.63
N ALA A 18 15.60 -14.51 18.03
CA ALA A 18 14.92 -15.75 18.37
C ALA A 18 14.86 -16.70 17.17
N ARG A 19 14.50 -16.17 15.98
CA ARG A 19 14.43 -16.96 14.75
C ARG A 19 15.80 -17.48 14.29
N ALA A 20 16.85 -16.70 14.47
CA ALA A 20 18.23 -17.11 14.21
C ALA A 20 18.64 -18.30 15.11
N ALA A 21 18.34 -18.22 16.40
CA ALA A 21 18.60 -19.30 17.34
C ALA A 21 17.84 -20.60 16.99
N LEU A 22 16.56 -20.49 16.63
CA LEU A 22 15.73 -21.64 16.26
C LEU A 22 16.16 -22.30 14.94
N THR A 23 16.75 -21.55 14.02
CA THR A 23 17.12 -22.04 12.69
C THR A 23 18.61 -22.39 12.56
N GLY A 24 19.41 -22.18 13.62
CA GLY A 24 20.84 -22.39 13.58
C GLY A 24 21.58 -21.44 12.62
N LYS A 25 20.96 -20.30 12.28
CA LYS A 25 21.48 -19.31 11.34
C LYS A 25 22.01 -18.09 12.08
N THR A 26 22.84 -17.29 11.41
CA THR A 26 23.22 -15.98 11.93
C THR A 26 22.07 -14.98 11.77
N ILE A 27 22.05 -13.95 12.61
CA ILE A 27 21.08 -12.83 12.50
C ILE A 27 21.11 -12.22 11.10
N GLY A 28 22.31 -12.03 10.53
CA GLY A 28 22.48 -11.48 9.18
C GLY A 28 21.90 -12.37 8.08
N GLN A 29 22.02 -13.70 8.21
CA GLN A 29 21.40 -14.65 7.27
C GLN A 29 19.87 -14.58 7.32
N VAL A 30 19.29 -14.62 8.52
CA VAL A 30 17.83 -14.53 8.69
C VAL A 30 17.28 -13.21 8.15
N LEU A 31 17.96 -12.10 8.44
CA LEU A 31 17.58 -10.78 7.95
C LEU A 31 17.69 -10.68 6.42
N SER A 32 18.77 -11.21 5.83
CA SER A 32 18.95 -11.24 4.38
C SER A 32 17.85 -12.06 3.68
N GLU A 33 17.48 -13.21 4.25
CA GLU A 33 16.39 -14.04 3.74
C GLU A 33 15.04 -13.32 3.83
N ALA A 34 14.77 -12.65 4.96
CA ALA A 34 13.54 -11.88 5.14
C ALA A 34 13.43 -10.73 4.13
N ILE A 35 14.52 -9.99 3.89
CA ILE A 35 14.54 -8.91 2.89
C ILE A 35 14.29 -9.48 1.48
N ARG A 36 14.94 -10.59 1.11
CA ARG A 36 14.71 -11.22 -0.20
C ARG A 36 13.25 -11.68 -0.35
N ALA A 37 12.68 -12.27 0.69
CA ALA A 37 11.28 -12.69 0.68
C ALA A 37 10.34 -11.48 0.53
N TYR A 38 10.63 -10.37 1.22
CA TYR A 38 9.87 -9.13 1.11
C TYR A 38 9.94 -8.54 -0.30
N LEU A 39 11.14 -8.46 -0.89
CA LEU A 39 11.31 -7.93 -2.25
C LEU A 39 10.74 -8.84 -3.34
N ALA A 40 10.68 -10.15 -3.09
CA ALA A 40 10.06 -11.12 -4.01
C ALA A 40 8.54 -11.21 -3.85
N ALA A 41 7.97 -10.60 -2.80
CA ALA A 41 6.54 -10.60 -2.60
C ALA A 41 5.87 -9.83 -3.76
N PRO A 42 4.85 -10.41 -4.42
CA PRO A 42 4.09 -9.66 -5.41
C PRO A 42 3.50 -8.42 -4.74
N ASP A 43 3.71 -7.25 -5.34
CA ASP A 43 3.18 -6.02 -4.79
C ASP A 43 1.64 -6.16 -4.71
N PRO A 44 1.03 -6.01 -3.51
CA PRO A 44 -0.42 -6.14 -3.34
C PRO A 44 -1.21 -5.15 -4.20
N HIS A 45 -0.57 -4.06 -4.66
CA HIS A 45 -1.13 -3.07 -5.58
C HIS A 45 -0.73 -3.33 -7.05
N SER A 46 0.16 -4.28 -7.30
CA SER A 46 0.54 -4.71 -8.66
C SER A 46 -0.41 -5.71 -9.28
N LYS A 47 -1.58 -5.95 -8.67
CA LYS A 47 -2.72 -6.38 -9.48
C LYS A 47 -2.88 -5.30 -10.55
N ARG A 48 -2.37 -5.59 -11.75
CA ARG A 48 -2.73 -4.95 -13.00
C ARG A 48 -4.20 -5.31 -13.24
N GLY A 49 -5.08 -4.87 -12.34
CA GLY A 49 -6.50 -4.98 -12.51
C GLY A 49 -6.80 -4.23 -13.78
N SER A 50 -7.34 -4.94 -14.76
CA SER A 50 -7.83 -4.27 -15.94
C SER A 50 -8.93 -3.30 -15.49
N LEU A 51 -9.02 -2.11 -16.09
CA LEU A 51 -10.23 -1.29 -15.91
C LEU A 51 -11.51 -2.07 -16.27
N ARG A 52 -11.38 -3.15 -17.04
CA ARG A 52 -12.45 -4.11 -17.35
C ARG A 52 -12.91 -4.97 -16.17
N GLU A 53 -12.10 -5.09 -15.12
CA GLU A 53 -12.41 -5.89 -13.92
C GLU A 53 -13.08 -5.05 -12.82
N LEU A 54 -13.20 -3.74 -13.00
CA LEU A 54 -13.91 -2.87 -12.06
C LEU A 54 -15.42 -3.04 -12.25
N GLU A 55 -16.12 -3.42 -11.19
CA GLU A 55 -17.58 -3.31 -11.14
C GLU A 55 -17.96 -1.87 -10.76
N PRO A 56 -18.75 -1.16 -11.59
CA PRO A 56 -19.24 0.16 -11.24
C PRO A 56 -20.12 0.08 -9.99
N ILE A 57 -19.79 0.88 -8.98
CA ILE A 57 -20.66 1.07 -7.83
C ILE A 57 -21.78 2.04 -8.28
N PRO A 58 -23.06 1.68 -8.09
CA PRO A 58 -24.15 2.61 -8.38
C PRO A 58 -24.01 3.83 -7.47
N TYR A 59 -24.05 5.02 -8.06
CA TYR A 59 -24.13 6.25 -7.29
C TYR A 59 -25.46 6.28 -6.54
N PRO A 60 -25.47 6.55 -5.22
CA PRO A 60 -26.71 6.73 -4.48
C PRO A 60 -27.53 7.88 -5.09
N ASP A 61 -28.86 7.75 -5.09
CA ASP A 61 -29.74 8.77 -5.64
C ASP A 61 -29.59 10.11 -4.88
N GLU A 62 -29.27 10.07 -3.59
CA GLU A 62 -28.98 11.25 -2.78
C GLU A 62 -27.74 12.05 -3.25
N ASP A 63 -26.88 11.42 -4.06
CA ASP A 63 -25.61 11.98 -4.54
C ASP A 63 -25.65 12.35 -6.03
N ALA A 64 -26.82 12.36 -6.66
CA ALA A 64 -26.98 12.71 -8.08
C ALA A 64 -26.34 14.07 -8.44
N GLU A 65 -26.37 15.03 -7.51
CA GLU A 65 -25.80 16.38 -7.69
C GLU A 65 -24.46 16.56 -6.96
N LEU A 66 -23.86 15.50 -6.40
CA LEU A 66 -22.60 15.59 -5.64
C LEU A 66 -21.48 16.17 -6.50
N SER A 67 -21.36 15.75 -7.76
CA SER A 67 -20.34 16.28 -8.67
C SER A 67 -20.49 17.78 -8.89
N LEU A 68 -21.73 18.27 -9.08
CA LEU A 68 -22.02 19.69 -9.29
C LEU A 68 -21.66 20.52 -8.04
N ARG A 69 -21.99 20.01 -6.85
CA ARG A 69 -21.63 20.65 -5.57
C ARG A 69 -20.11 20.72 -5.36
N VAL A 70 -19.39 19.65 -5.73
CA VAL A 70 -17.92 19.64 -5.66
C VAL A 70 -17.33 20.66 -6.63
N ASP A 71 -17.84 20.73 -7.86
CA ASP A 71 -17.38 21.69 -8.86
C ASP A 71 -17.66 23.14 -8.45
N GLU A 72 -18.81 23.41 -7.81
CA GLU A 72 -19.14 24.72 -7.24
C GLU A 72 -18.14 25.12 -6.14
N ILE A 73 -17.78 24.21 -5.24
CA ILE A 73 -16.83 24.49 -4.14
C ILE A 73 -15.40 24.66 -4.65
N VAL A 74 -14.95 23.79 -5.56
CA VAL A 74 -13.55 23.74 -6.01
C VAL A 74 -13.27 24.78 -7.09
N TYR A 75 -14.23 24.98 -8.01
CA TYR A 75 -14.05 25.80 -9.20
C TYR A 75 -14.93 27.06 -9.24
N GLY A 76 -15.87 27.24 -8.30
CA GLY A 76 -16.71 28.44 -8.21
C GLY A 76 -17.71 28.58 -9.36
N ILE A 77 -18.09 27.46 -10.00
CA ILE A 77 -18.97 27.46 -11.16
C ILE A 77 -20.42 27.45 -10.65
N GLU A 78 -21.07 28.61 -10.58
CA GLU A 78 -22.52 28.68 -10.37
C GLU A 78 -23.24 28.14 -11.62
N GLY A 79 -23.59 26.85 -11.59
CA GLY A 79 -24.46 26.20 -12.57
C GLY A 79 -23.83 25.87 -13.93
N GLY A 80 -23.90 24.60 -14.32
CA GLY A 80 -23.88 24.22 -15.73
C GLY A 80 -25.31 24.09 -16.29
N PRO A 81 -25.48 23.86 -17.60
CA PRO A 81 -25.01 24.62 -18.75
C PRO A 81 -26.18 25.37 -19.43
N GLY A 82 -25.90 26.52 -20.04
CA GLY A 82 -26.72 27.10 -21.10
C GLY A 82 -28.06 27.71 -20.68
N ARG A 83 -28.05 29.01 -20.36
CA ARG A 83 -29.12 29.94 -20.74
C ARG A 83 -28.51 31.23 -21.25
#